data_AF-A0AAD9KCE6-F1
#
_entry.id   AF-A0AAD9KCE6-F1
#
_cell.length_a   1.000
_cell.length_b   1.000
_cell.length_c   1.000
_cell.angle_alpha   90.00
_cell.angle_beta   90.00
_cell.angle_gamma   90.00
#
_symmetry.space_group_name_H-M   'P 1'
#
loop_
_entity.id
_entity.type
_entity.pdbx_description
1 polymer ?
#
loop_
_entity_poly.entity_id
_entity_poly.type
_entity_poly.pdbx_seq_one_letter_code
_entity_poly.pdbx_strand_id
1 'polypeptide(L)'
;CLVSVYAIRTNRQQLTMDLWMEVLISALFLYYNHKIDLNQLGDLIKASTEENYQKQQSILRKQLGPILDPNSDALWPFDDYTNCGPVNTRDQAKNYKINKATSKEIDARIVGGVESEEGKFPWVVSLGRKSEGLNCGGTLLTDRWVLTAAHCFQDSERLCEYNVRVGSFNWLTDDGGHHMDIEPELVVKHKDFDEKTMVNDIALLKLSKSVPISPDSYINNICFPEMPIAIGTECVAAGWGVEHEGDKAVPSTLREVTLSVIERNDCSFNITSKQFCAGSQQCCRDTCQGDSGGPLMTKQGDRWYLVGVTSFGYGCGRPDWPGIYTDVYCQRDFISSVINRY
;
A
#
# COMPACT_ATOMS: atom_id res chain seq x y z
N CYS A 1 -26.62 -18.19 28.51
CA CYS A 1 -26.91 -18.07 29.96
C CYS A 1 -26.07 -17.00 30.66
N LEU A 2 -24.72 -17.08 30.67
CA LEU A 2 -23.87 -16.06 31.33
C LEU A 2 -23.97 -14.66 30.68
N VAL A 3 -24.10 -14.59 29.36
CA VAL A 3 -24.24 -13.33 28.59
C VAL A 3 -25.61 -12.66 28.84
N SER A 4 -26.66 -13.46 28.99
CA SER A 4 -28.02 -13.00 29.31
C SER A 4 -28.09 -12.35 30.70
N VAL A 5 -27.28 -12.84 31.65
CA VAL A 5 -27.17 -12.28 33.01
C VAL A 5 -26.38 -10.97 33.03
N TYR A 6 -25.43 -10.77 32.11
CA TYR A 6 -24.64 -9.54 32.03
C TYR A 6 -25.42 -8.39 31.36
N ALA A 7 -26.16 -8.69 30.29
CA ALA A 7 -27.01 -7.74 29.57
C ALA A 7 -28.15 -7.14 30.45
N ILE A 8 -28.65 -7.91 31.42
CA ILE A 8 -29.68 -7.45 32.37
C ILE A 8 -29.09 -6.54 33.47
N ARG A 9 -27.78 -6.63 33.76
CA ARG A 9 -27.12 -5.89 34.84
C ARG A 9 -26.59 -4.52 34.41
N THR A 10 -26.23 -4.36 33.15
CA THR A 10 -25.76 -3.07 32.59
C THR A 10 -26.90 -2.46 31.78
N ASN A 11 -27.70 -1.61 32.42
CA ASN A 11 -28.76 -0.83 31.79
C ASN A 11 -28.17 0.16 30.77
N ARG A 12 -27.72 -0.33 29.61
CA ARG A 12 -27.12 0.45 28.52
C ARG A 12 -27.77 0.04 27.20
N GLN A 13 -28.79 0.80 26.83
CA GLN A 13 -29.18 0.95 25.43
C GLN A 13 -28.06 1.74 24.74
N GLN A 14 -27.30 1.16 23.79
CA GLN A 14 -26.62 1.88 22.69
C GLN A 14 -25.58 1.06 21.89
N LEU A 15 -25.78 -0.24 21.71
CA LEU A 15 -25.02 -0.98 20.69
C LEU A 15 -26.05 -1.77 19.87
N THR A 16 -26.02 -1.62 18.55
CA THR A 16 -26.91 -2.38 17.65
C THR A 16 -26.60 -3.87 17.79
N MET A 17 -27.62 -4.73 17.66
CA MET A 17 -27.42 -6.17 17.79
C MET A 17 -26.35 -6.72 16.83
N ASP A 18 -26.18 -6.08 15.67
CA ASP A 18 -25.24 -6.49 14.64
C ASP A 18 -23.78 -6.31 15.07
N LEU A 19 -23.45 -5.20 15.75
CA LEU A 19 -22.09 -4.94 16.23
C LEU A 19 -21.69 -5.91 17.35
N TRP A 20 -22.64 -6.26 18.21
CA TRP A 20 -22.43 -7.29 19.24
C TRP A 20 -22.18 -8.67 18.64
N MET A 21 -22.84 -8.99 17.54
CA MET A 21 -22.68 -10.27 16.85
C MET A 21 -21.32 -10.39 16.17
N GLU A 22 -20.82 -9.34 15.51
CA GLU A 22 -19.49 -9.36 14.90
C GLU A 22 -18.38 -9.51 15.95
N VAL A 23 -18.45 -8.73 17.04
CA VAL A 23 -17.51 -8.85 18.16
C VAL A 23 -17.58 -10.25 18.79
N LEU A 24 -18.78 -10.83 18.93
CA LEU A 24 -18.95 -12.19 19.43
C LEU A 24 -18.34 -13.25 18.50
N ILE A 25 -18.55 -13.10 17.18
CA ILE A 25 -18.05 -14.06 16.19
C ILE A 25 -16.52 -14.01 16.15
N SER A 26 -15.92 -12.83 16.14
CA SER A 26 -14.47 -12.67 16.21
C SER A 26 -13.89 -13.20 17.53
N ALA A 27 -14.56 -12.93 18.65
CA ALA A 27 -14.17 -13.42 19.98
C ALA A 27 -14.25 -14.95 20.08
N LEU A 28 -15.31 -15.56 19.55
CA LEU A 28 -15.49 -17.01 19.53
C LEU A 28 -14.51 -17.70 18.57
N PHE A 29 -14.24 -17.08 17.41
CA PHE A 29 -13.23 -17.57 16.46
C PHE A 29 -11.84 -17.60 17.11
N LEU A 30 -11.47 -16.54 17.82
CA LEU A 30 -10.20 -16.46 18.55
C LEU A 30 -10.12 -17.45 19.72
N TYR A 31 -11.21 -17.62 20.48
CA TYR A 31 -11.28 -18.61 21.56
C TYR A 31 -11.12 -20.05 21.05
N TYR A 32 -11.82 -20.40 19.96
CA TYR A 32 -11.87 -21.76 19.45
C TYR A 32 -10.60 -22.15 18.67
N ASN A 33 -10.02 -21.22 17.92
CA ASN A 33 -8.86 -21.50 17.06
C ASN A 33 -7.51 -21.18 17.71
N HIS A 34 -7.45 -20.28 18.71
CA HIS A 34 -6.19 -19.79 19.27
C HIS A 34 -6.06 -19.97 20.80
N LYS A 35 -6.97 -20.72 21.46
CA LYS A 35 -6.93 -21.07 22.90
C LYS A 35 -6.72 -19.89 23.85
N ILE A 36 -7.34 -18.75 23.55
CA ILE A 36 -7.37 -17.58 24.45
C ILE A 36 -8.17 -17.93 25.72
N ASP A 37 -7.71 -17.55 26.91
CA ASP A 37 -8.45 -17.76 28.17
C ASP A 37 -9.65 -16.80 28.28
N LEU A 38 -10.75 -17.25 28.91
CA LEU A 38 -11.97 -16.49 29.15
C LEU A 38 -11.74 -15.16 29.87
N ASN A 39 -10.67 -15.05 30.67
CA ASN A 39 -10.29 -13.78 31.31
C ASN A 39 -9.79 -12.75 30.29
N GLN A 40 -8.95 -13.17 29.33
CA GLN A 40 -8.45 -12.31 28.25
C GLN A 40 -9.58 -11.90 27.30
N LEU A 41 -10.54 -12.80 27.07
CA LEU A 41 -11.77 -12.49 26.32
C LEU A 41 -12.64 -11.44 27.03
N GLY A 42 -12.73 -11.54 28.36
CA GLY A 42 -13.47 -10.59 29.19
C GLY A 42 -12.88 -9.18 29.19
N ASP A 43 -11.55 -9.07 29.09
CA ASP A 43 -10.87 -7.78 29.00
C ASP A 43 -11.02 -7.14 27.60
N LEU A 44 -11.03 -7.94 26.53
CA LEU A 44 -11.33 -7.50 25.16
C LEU A 44 -12.75 -6.95 25.02
N ILE A 45 -13.74 -7.62 25.63
CA ILE A 45 -15.14 -7.18 25.63
C ILE A 45 -15.35 -5.94 26.51
N LYS A 46 -14.64 -5.81 27.64
CA LYS A 46 -14.69 -4.59 28.46
C LYS A 46 -14.07 -3.38 27.78
N ALA A 47 -13.11 -3.60 26.90
CA ALA A 47 -12.43 -2.55 26.15
C ALA A 47 -13.30 -1.92 25.05
N SER A 48 -14.46 -2.51 24.68
CA SER A 48 -15.30 -2.06 23.54
C SER A 48 -16.30 -0.94 23.87
N THR A 49 -15.98 -0.01 24.77
CA THR A 49 -16.83 1.19 25.01
C THR A 49 -16.28 2.41 24.27
N GLU A 50 -17.18 3.20 23.66
CA GLU A 50 -16.94 4.21 22.60
C GLU A 50 -15.79 5.22 22.76
N GLU A 51 -15.22 5.45 23.94
CA GLU A 51 -14.45 6.69 24.19
C GLU A 51 -12.95 6.63 23.86
N ASN A 52 -12.44 5.59 23.18
CA ASN A 52 -11.04 5.62 22.75
C ASN A 52 -10.65 4.62 21.64
N TYR A 53 -11.36 4.63 20.51
CA TYR A 53 -11.11 3.72 19.37
C TYR A 53 -9.62 3.60 18.97
N GLN A 54 -8.88 4.71 18.89
CA GLN A 54 -7.46 4.70 18.53
C GLN A 54 -6.56 4.09 19.61
N LYS A 55 -6.86 4.38 20.89
CA LYS A 55 -6.14 3.79 22.03
C LYS A 55 -6.49 2.30 22.18
N GLN A 56 -7.73 1.92 21.89
CA GLN A 56 -8.21 0.54 21.86
C GLN A 56 -7.56 -0.25 20.74
N GLN A 57 -7.46 0.30 19.53
CA GLN A 57 -6.71 -0.32 18.45
C GLN A 57 -5.24 -0.49 18.83
N SER A 58 -4.59 0.50 19.47
CA SER A 58 -3.20 0.34 19.94
C SER A 58 -3.01 -0.79 20.96
N ILE A 59 -3.99 -1.03 21.84
CA ILE A 59 -3.95 -2.11 22.85
C ILE A 59 -4.20 -3.46 22.20
N LEU A 60 -5.22 -3.54 21.33
CA LEU A 60 -5.51 -4.72 20.49
C LEU A 60 -4.30 -5.07 19.60
N ARG A 61 -3.62 -4.09 18.99
CA ARG A 61 -2.39 -4.25 18.20
C ARG A 61 -1.25 -4.87 19.03
N LYS A 62 -1.03 -4.39 20.26
CA LYS A 62 -0.01 -4.94 21.17
C LYS A 62 -0.33 -6.36 21.65
N GLN A 63 -1.60 -6.70 21.81
CA GLN A 63 -2.02 -8.01 22.32
C GLN A 63 -2.21 -9.06 21.22
N LEU A 64 -2.69 -8.68 20.04
CA LEU A 64 -2.95 -9.58 18.92
C LEU A 64 -1.77 -9.74 17.96
N GLY A 65 -0.87 -8.75 17.85
CA GLY A 65 0.32 -8.83 16.99
C GLY A 65 1.14 -10.12 17.22
N PRO A 66 1.51 -10.45 18.48
CA PRO A 66 2.21 -11.70 18.80
C PRO A 66 1.38 -12.97 18.63
N ILE A 67 0.04 -12.87 18.51
CA ILE A 67 -0.86 -14.01 18.32
C ILE A 67 -1.03 -14.31 16.82
N LEU A 68 -1.03 -13.27 15.97
CA LEU A 68 -1.13 -13.37 14.52
C LEU A 68 0.22 -13.74 13.87
N ASP A 69 1.34 -13.34 14.49
CA ASP A 69 2.69 -13.78 14.10
C ASP A 69 3.58 -13.96 15.35
N PRO A 70 3.64 -15.18 15.92
CA PRO A 70 4.38 -15.44 17.16
C PRO A 70 5.90 -15.30 17.06
N ASN A 71 6.44 -14.97 15.88
CA ASN A 71 7.88 -14.75 15.67
C ASN A 71 8.25 -13.28 15.35
N SER A 72 7.30 -12.35 15.22
CA SER A 72 7.64 -10.95 14.90
C SER A 72 7.64 -10.05 16.13
N ASP A 73 8.83 -9.66 16.58
CA ASP A 73 9.02 -8.62 17.61
C ASP A 73 9.00 -7.19 17.01
N ALA A 74 8.95 -7.04 15.68
CA ALA A 74 9.04 -5.75 15.02
C ALA A 74 7.69 -5.03 14.99
N LEU A 75 7.52 -4.06 15.89
CA LEU A 75 6.68 -2.91 15.61
C LEU A 75 7.34 -2.11 14.48
N TRP A 76 6.53 -1.51 13.60
CA TRP A 76 7.06 -0.61 12.58
C TRP A 76 7.97 0.44 13.21
N PRO A 77 9.03 0.88 12.51
CA PRO A 77 10.13 1.63 13.11
C PRO A 77 9.77 3.07 13.50
N PHE A 78 8.51 3.50 13.30
CA PHE A 78 8.06 4.87 13.55
C PHE A 78 6.81 4.87 14.43
N ASP A 79 6.87 5.51 15.58
CA ASP A 79 5.69 5.76 16.43
C ASP A 79 4.85 6.96 15.93
N ASP A 80 5.40 7.81 15.05
CA ASP A 80 4.74 9.06 14.61
C ASP A 80 3.96 8.89 13.29
N TYR A 81 2.91 8.07 13.36
CA TYR A 81 1.90 7.94 12.29
C TYR A 81 0.95 9.12 12.23
N THR A 82 1.16 10.21 12.96
CA THR A 82 0.12 11.26 13.06
C THR A 82 -0.06 12.04 11.76
N ASN A 83 0.97 12.10 10.90
CA ASN A 83 0.98 12.90 9.67
C ASN A 83 1.18 12.11 8.36
N CYS A 84 1.21 10.77 8.38
CA CYS A 84 1.34 9.98 7.15
C CYS A 84 0.04 9.89 6.36
N GLY A 85 0.17 9.79 5.04
CA GLY A 85 -0.91 9.50 4.11
C GLY A 85 -2.15 10.40 4.15
N PRO A 86 -2.14 11.66 4.68
CA PRO A 86 -3.34 12.49 4.67
C PRO A 86 -3.80 12.68 3.23
N VAL A 87 -5.12 12.67 3.05
CA VAL A 87 -5.73 13.08 1.79
C VAL A 87 -5.40 14.55 1.57
N ASN A 88 -4.87 14.88 0.39
CA ASN A 88 -4.62 16.27 0.01
C ASN A 88 -5.95 17.05 0.12
N THR A 89 -6.00 18.02 1.04
CA THR A 89 -7.24 18.79 1.31
C THR A 89 -7.65 19.68 0.14
N ARG A 90 -6.79 19.83 -0.88
CA ARG A 90 -7.10 20.53 -2.14
C ARG A 90 -8.30 19.94 -2.88
N ASP A 91 -8.61 18.66 -2.66
CA ASP A 91 -9.77 17.97 -3.25
C ASP A 91 -11.12 18.48 -2.71
N GLN A 92 -11.15 19.12 -1.55
CA GLN A 92 -12.42 19.64 -0.98
C GLN A 92 -12.77 21.06 -1.49
N ALA A 93 -11.86 21.76 -2.16
CA ALA A 93 -12.07 23.14 -2.59
C ALA A 93 -12.53 23.31 -4.04
N LYS A 94 -12.46 22.26 -4.88
CA LYS A 94 -12.97 22.31 -6.26
C LYS A 94 -14.38 21.73 -6.32
N ASN A 95 -15.36 22.52 -5.88
CA ASN A 95 -16.76 22.36 -6.27
C ASN A 95 -16.88 22.43 -7.80
N TYR A 96 -16.74 21.29 -8.49
CA TYR A 96 -16.93 21.21 -9.92
C TYR A 96 -18.43 21.26 -10.21
N LYS A 97 -18.86 22.40 -10.76
CA LYS A 97 -20.19 22.60 -11.33
C LYS A 97 -20.47 21.46 -12.33
N ILE A 98 -21.54 20.71 -12.07
CA ILE A 98 -22.07 19.71 -13.01
C ILE A 98 -22.52 20.44 -14.28
N ASN A 99 -21.67 20.44 -15.31
CA ASN A 99 -22.08 20.74 -16.67
C ASN A 99 -22.40 19.42 -17.35
N LYS A 100 -23.70 19.20 -17.55
CA LYS A 100 -24.29 18.09 -18.31
C LYS A 100 -23.76 18.13 -19.75
N ALA A 101 -22.81 17.25 -20.08
CA ALA A 101 -22.36 17.01 -21.44
C ALA A 101 -22.69 15.57 -21.85
N THR A 102 -23.23 15.47 -23.06
CA THR A 102 -23.80 14.30 -23.73
C THR A 102 -22.77 13.22 -24.05
N SER A 103 -23.22 11.97 -23.96
CA SER A 103 -22.53 10.73 -24.31
C SER A 103 -21.69 10.84 -25.58
N LYS A 104 -20.37 10.77 -25.43
CA LYS A 104 -19.44 10.40 -26.50
C LYS A 104 -18.29 9.60 -25.88
N GLU A 105 -17.93 8.54 -26.59
CA GLU A 105 -17.15 7.34 -26.21
C GLU A 105 -15.96 7.56 -25.26
N ILE A 106 -15.86 6.67 -24.27
CA ILE A 106 -14.77 6.58 -23.29
C ILE A 106 -13.68 5.69 -23.88
N ASP A 107 -12.49 6.26 -24.07
CA ASP A 107 -11.28 5.57 -24.51
C ASP A 107 -10.21 5.80 -23.42
N ALA A 108 -9.76 4.76 -22.71
CA ALA A 108 -8.85 4.82 -21.54
C ALA A 108 -8.01 3.52 -21.44
N ARG A 109 -6.66 3.41 -21.44
CA ARG A 109 -5.41 4.16 -21.07
C ARG A 109 -4.86 3.86 -19.64
N ILE A 110 -3.70 3.19 -19.54
CA ILE A 110 -3.45 1.99 -18.66
C ILE A 110 -4.45 0.92 -19.08
N VAL A 111 -4.19 -0.39 -19.04
CA VAL A 111 -5.27 -1.31 -19.44
C VAL A 111 -6.46 -1.00 -18.48
N GLY A 112 -7.50 -0.38 -19.02
CA GLY A 112 -8.55 0.40 -18.34
C GLY A 112 -8.24 1.30 -17.12
N GLY A 113 -7.10 1.98 -16.98
CA GLY A 113 -6.89 3.01 -15.91
C GLY A 113 -7.25 4.44 -16.34
N VAL A 114 -6.88 5.46 -15.54
CA VAL A 114 -7.18 6.88 -15.82
C VAL A 114 -6.01 7.80 -15.47
N GLU A 115 -6.01 9.02 -16.01
CA GLU A 115 -5.10 10.08 -15.53
C GLU A 115 -5.38 10.39 -14.07
N SER A 116 -4.32 10.43 -13.26
CA SER A 116 -4.42 10.85 -11.86
C SER A 116 -4.52 12.38 -11.77
N GLU A 117 -4.93 12.87 -10.61
CA GLU A 117 -4.90 14.30 -10.32
C GLU A 117 -3.53 14.71 -9.80
N GLU A 118 -3.06 15.89 -10.21
CA GLU A 118 -1.78 16.45 -9.77
C GLU A 118 -1.73 16.56 -8.23
N GLY A 119 -0.76 15.89 -7.60
CA GLY A 119 -0.60 15.91 -6.14
C GLY A 119 -1.55 14.97 -5.37
N LYS A 120 -2.30 14.10 -6.06
CA LYS A 120 -3.16 13.09 -5.41
C LYS A 120 -2.37 12.02 -4.65
N PHE A 121 -1.22 11.62 -5.19
CA PHE A 121 -0.35 10.59 -4.61
C PHE A 121 1.08 11.10 -4.39
N PRO A 122 1.29 11.99 -3.40
CA PRO A 122 2.57 12.69 -3.17
C PRO A 122 3.72 11.79 -2.67
N TRP A 123 3.45 10.51 -2.43
CA TRP A 123 4.42 9.48 -2.06
C TRP A 123 4.90 8.65 -3.25
N VAL A 124 4.32 8.78 -4.44
CA VAL A 124 4.76 8.03 -5.62
C VAL A 124 6.10 8.57 -6.09
N VAL A 125 7.05 7.67 -6.32
CA VAL A 125 8.43 7.98 -6.70
C VAL A 125 8.70 7.41 -8.09
N SER A 126 9.36 8.20 -8.94
CA SER A 126 9.90 7.74 -10.21
C SER A 126 11.34 7.27 -9.99
N LEU A 127 11.66 6.04 -10.39
CA LEU A 127 12.99 5.45 -10.33
C LEU A 127 13.44 5.05 -11.74
N GLY A 128 14.50 5.68 -12.23
CA GLY A 128 15.00 5.44 -13.58
C GLY A 128 16.50 5.29 -13.62
N ARG A 129 17.01 4.68 -14.69
CA ARG A 129 18.43 4.78 -15.04
C ARG A 129 18.64 5.99 -15.93
N LYS A 130 19.71 6.73 -15.70
CA LYS A 130 20.07 7.92 -16.49
C LYS A 130 20.24 7.59 -18.00
N SER A 131 20.60 6.36 -18.35
CA SER A 131 20.76 5.88 -19.73
C SER A 131 19.48 5.40 -20.40
N GLU A 132 18.47 4.98 -19.64
CA GLU A 132 17.28 4.27 -20.14
C GLU A 132 15.98 5.03 -19.87
N GLY A 133 16.01 6.04 -19.00
CA GLY A 133 14.83 6.75 -18.52
C GLY A 133 14.15 6.02 -17.37
N LEU A 134 12.84 6.24 -17.21
CA LEU A 134 12.02 5.58 -16.20
C LEU A 134 11.99 4.06 -16.43
N ASN A 135 12.29 3.28 -15.39
CA ASN A 135 12.30 1.82 -15.44
C ASN A 135 11.40 1.22 -14.33
N CYS A 136 11.39 1.85 -13.16
CA CYS A 136 10.59 1.46 -12.01
C CYS A 136 9.90 2.66 -11.34
N GLY A 137 8.91 2.33 -10.51
CA GLY A 137 8.39 3.20 -9.48
C GLY A 137 9.02 2.93 -8.10
N GLY A 138 8.55 3.70 -7.14
CA GLY A 138 8.85 3.53 -5.72
C GLY A 138 7.82 4.25 -4.87
N THR A 139 7.96 4.11 -3.56
CA THR A 139 7.06 4.73 -2.59
C THR A 139 7.84 5.40 -1.47
N LEU A 140 7.60 6.69 -1.23
CA LEU A 140 8.23 7.45 -0.16
C LEU A 140 7.64 7.02 1.20
N LEU A 141 8.48 6.44 2.05
CA LEU A 141 8.12 5.99 3.40
C LEU A 141 8.43 7.04 4.48
N THR A 142 9.52 7.78 4.28
CA THR A 142 10.00 8.85 5.17
C THR A 142 10.67 9.95 4.36
N ASP A 143 11.25 10.96 5.02
CA ASP A 143 11.97 12.03 4.36
C ASP A 143 13.22 11.55 3.59
N ARG A 144 13.68 10.31 3.81
CA ARG A 144 14.86 9.75 3.13
C ARG A 144 14.73 8.32 2.65
N TRP A 145 13.67 7.60 2.99
CA TRP A 145 13.52 6.20 2.61
C TRP A 145 12.45 6.02 1.56
N VAL A 146 12.83 5.37 0.46
CA VAL A 146 11.94 4.93 -0.62
C VAL A 146 11.89 3.40 -0.62
N LEU A 147 10.70 2.83 -0.62
CA LEU A 147 10.46 1.41 -0.85
C LEU A 147 10.26 1.15 -2.34
N THR A 148 10.85 0.08 -2.86
CA THR A 148 10.68 -0.35 -4.24
C THR A 148 10.92 -1.87 -4.36
N ALA A 149 10.88 -2.42 -5.57
CA ALA A 149 11.19 -3.82 -5.82
C ALA A 149 12.70 -4.06 -5.90
N ALA A 150 13.15 -5.26 -5.53
CA ALA A 150 14.57 -5.63 -5.61
C ALA A 150 15.04 -5.79 -7.06
N HIS A 151 14.15 -6.27 -7.94
CA HIS A 151 14.47 -6.47 -9.36
C HIS A 151 14.81 -5.17 -10.10
N CYS A 152 14.36 -4.01 -9.60
CA CYS A 152 14.70 -2.70 -10.16
C CYS A 152 16.20 -2.38 -10.17
N PHE A 153 17.00 -3.13 -9.40
CA PHE A 153 18.46 -2.97 -9.30
C PHE A 153 19.23 -4.19 -9.83
N GLN A 154 18.60 -5.04 -10.66
CA GLN A 154 19.25 -6.25 -11.17
C GLN A 154 20.32 -5.97 -12.22
N ASP A 155 20.05 -5.12 -13.22
CA ASP A 155 21.06 -4.93 -14.30
C ASP A 155 22.16 -3.92 -13.95
N SER A 156 22.10 -3.24 -12.80
CA SER A 156 23.23 -2.45 -12.30
C SER A 156 23.17 -2.20 -10.80
N GLU A 157 24.31 -2.42 -10.12
CA GLU A 157 24.50 -2.06 -8.70
C GLU A 157 25.10 -0.67 -8.52
N ARG A 158 25.42 0.04 -9.62
CA ARG A 158 26.05 1.37 -9.57
C ARG A 158 25.02 2.44 -9.32
N LEU A 159 24.88 2.86 -8.06
CA LEU A 159 23.92 3.87 -7.62
C LEU A 159 23.95 5.18 -8.42
N CYS A 160 25.13 5.60 -8.89
CA CYS A 160 25.29 6.82 -9.69
C CYS A 160 24.60 6.78 -11.07
N GLU A 161 24.22 5.59 -11.54
CA GLU A 161 23.49 5.39 -12.79
C GLU A 161 21.98 5.61 -12.62
N TYR A 162 21.48 5.69 -11.38
CA TYR A 162 20.07 5.87 -11.09
C TYR A 162 19.72 7.33 -10.82
N ASN A 163 18.48 7.70 -11.15
CA ASN A 163 17.84 8.95 -10.77
C ASN A 163 16.55 8.63 -10.00
N VAL A 164 16.34 9.29 -8.87
CA VAL A 164 15.14 9.20 -8.06
C VAL A 164 14.44 10.54 -8.07
N ARG A 165 13.20 10.57 -8.55
CA ARG A 165 12.36 11.77 -8.62
C ARG A 165 11.17 11.63 -7.68
N VAL A 166 11.01 12.58 -6.77
CA VAL A 166 9.85 12.68 -5.87
C VAL A 166 8.98 13.89 -6.23
N GLY A 167 7.68 13.82 -5.90
CA GLY A 167 6.74 14.93 -6.05
C GLY A 167 6.44 15.35 -7.49
N SER A 168 6.63 14.42 -8.43
CA SER A 168 6.35 14.66 -9.85
C SER A 168 4.93 14.21 -10.20
N PHE A 169 4.29 14.95 -11.08
CA PHE A 169 3.10 14.54 -11.81
C PHE A 169 3.47 14.19 -13.26
N ASN A 170 4.31 15.00 -13.90
CA ASN A 170 4.87 14.74 -15.21
C ASN A 170 6.39 14.52 -15.14
N TRP A 171 6.81 13.27 -15.33
CA TRP A 171 8.22 12.89 -15.16
C TRP A 171 9.14 13.41 -16.28
N LEU A 172 8.60 13.93 -17.38
CA LEU A 172 9.37 14.51 -18.48
C LEU A 172 9.60 16.02 -18.36
N THR A 173 8.75 16.72 -17.59
CA THR A 173 8.77 18.19 -17.51
C THR A 173 9.12 18.68 -16.12
N ASP A 174 9.45 19.96 -16.03
CA ASP A 174 9.50 20.65 -14.76
C ASP A 174 8.06 20.92 -14.30
N ASP A 175 7.56 20.12 -13.34
CA ASP A 175 6.25 20.23 -12.70
C ASP A 175 6.13 21.51 -11.84
N GLY A 176 6.36 22.68 -12.44
CA GLY A 176 6.33 23.97 -11.74
C GLY A 176 7.33 24.10 -10.59
N GLY A 177 8.43 23.33 -10.60
CA GLY A 177 9.44 23.29 -9.54
C GLY A 177 9.02 22.52 -8.28
N HIS A 178 7.96 21.72 -8.33
CA HIS A 178 7.47 20.94 -7.18
C HIS A 178 8.21 19.62 -6.95
N HIS A 179 8.86 19.10 -8.00
CA HIS A 179 9.60 17.85 -7.94
C HIS A 179 11.02 18.04 -7.43
N MET A 180 11.61 16.97 -6.91
CA MET A 180 13.03 16.93 -6.54
C MET A 180 13.69 15.69 -7.13
N ASP A 181 14.81 15.90 -7.83
CA ASP A 181 15.71 14.83 -8.28
C ASP A 181 16.81 14.64 -7.24
N ILE A 182 16.93 13.43 -6.70
CA ILE A 182 17.85 13.09 -5.61
C ILE A 182 18.58 11.80 -5.94
N GLU A 183 19.89 11.80 -5.74
CA GLU A 183 20.70 10.60 -5.96
C GLU A 183 20.53 9.61 -4.79
N PRO A 184 20.54 8.30 -5.07
CA PRO A 184 20.57 7.28 -4.03
C PRO A 184 21.92 7.26 -3.30
N GLU A 185 21.88 7.24 -1.97
CA GLU A 185 23.03 7.03 -1.09
C GLU A 185 23.31 5.55 -0.86
N LEU A 186 22.25 4.76 -0.68
CA LEU A 186 22.31 3.36 -0.33
C LEU A 186 21.09 2.64 -0.92
N VAL A 187 21.30 1.41 -1.40
CA VAL A 187 20.24 0.47 -1.73
C VAL A 187 20.47 -0.81 -0.96
N VAL A 188 19.44 -1.29 -0.27
CA VAL A 188 19.44 -2.56 0.46
C VAL A 188 18.36 -3.44 -0.15
N LYS A 189 18.77 -4.45 -0.93
CA LYS A 189 17.88 -5.52 -1.40
C LYS A 189 17.58 -6.48 -0.26
N HIS A 190 16.40 -7.09 -0.24
CA HIS A 190 16.12 -8.19 0.67
C HIS A 190 17.14 -9.33 0.44
N LYS A 191 17.84 -9.75 1.50
CA LYS A 191 18.94 -10.74 1.40
C LYS A 191 18.49 -12.10 0.82
N ASP A 192 17.23 -12.45 1.05
CA ASP A 192 16.61 -13.69 0.59
C ASP A 192 15.75 -13.46 -0.67
N PHE A 193 15.97 -12.38 -1.42
CA PHE A 193 15.32 -12.16 -2.71
C PHE A 193 15.72 -13.27 -3.69
N ASP A 194 14.72 -13.94 -4.27
CA ASP A 194 14.90 -15.00 -5.25
C ASP A 194 14.41 -14.52 -6.63
N GLU A 195 15.33 -14.34 -7.57
CA GLU A 195 15.06 -13.83 -8.91
C GLU A 195 14.21 -14.77 -9.78
N LYS A 196 14.10 -16.06 -9.41
CA LYS A 196 13.30 -17.03 -10.18
C LYS A 196 11.86 -17.06 -9.71
N THR A 197 11.65 -16.98 -8.40
CA THR A 197 10.32 -17.05 -7.79
C THR A 197 9.73 -15.68 -7.48
N MET A 198 10.55 -14.62 -7.60
CA MET A 198 10.24 -13.25 -7.22
C MET A 198 9.80 -13.12 -5.76
N VAL A 199 10.19 -14.08 -4.91
CA VAL A 199 9.89 -14.05 -3.47
C VAL A 199 10.85 -13.08 -2.79
N ASN A 200 10.31 -12.27 -1.89
CA ASN A 200 11.00 -11.13 -1.26
C ASN A 200 11.55 -10.12 -2.28
N ASP A 201 10.80 -9.88 -3.36
CA ASP A 201 11.11 -8.83 -4.32
C ASP A 201 10.81 -7.44 -3.74
N ILE A 202 11.73 -6.98 -2.89
CA ILE A 202 11.65 -5.72 -2.16
C ILE A 202 13.04 -5.17 -1.84
N ALA A 203 13.18 -3.86 -1.96
CA ALA A 203 14.39 -3.13 -1.61
C ALA A 203 14.06 -1.78 -0.97
N LEU A 204 14.96 -1.31 -0.13
CA LEU A 204 14.95 0.03 0.44
C LEU A 204 16.06 0.86 -0.19
N LEU A 205 15.70 2.04 -0.66
CA LEU A 205 16.61 3.05 -1.18
C LEU A 205 16.66 4.22 -0.20
N LYS A 206 17.86 4.58 0.25
CA LYS A 206 18.12 5.77 1.05
C LYS A 206 18.51 6.93 0.13
N LEU A 207 17.78 8.03 0.21
CA LEU A 207 18.06 9.28 -0.49
C LEU A 207 19.27 9.96 0.14
N SER A 208 20.17 10.50 -0.69
CA SER A 208 21.35 11.25 -0.24
C SER A 208 21.03 12.55 0.51
N LYS A 209 19.79 13.04 0.41
CA LYS A 209 19.29 14.23 1.12
C LYS A 209 17.84 14.01 1.54
N SER A 210 17.46 14.62 2.67
CA SER A 210 16.08 14.65 3.12
C SER A 210 15.18 15.48 2.19
N VAL A 211 13.95 15.02 1.99
CA VAL A 211 12.89 15.73 1.28
C VAL A 211 11.89 16.38 2.25
N PRO A 212 11.29 17.52 1.90
CA PRO A 212 10.33 18.21 2.78
C PRO A 212 8.96 17.52 2.73
N ILE A 213 8.69 16.66 3.70
CA ILE A 213 7.37 16.02 3.89
C ILE A 213 6.37 17.01 4.47
N SER A 214 5.21 17.17 3.82
CA SER A 214 4.11 17.99 4.34
C SER A 214 2.74 17.51 3.84
N PRO A 215 1.68 17.54 4.67
CA PRO A 215 0.31 17.16 4.28
C PRO A 215 -0.26 17.86 3.05
N ASP A 216 0.10 19.13 2.82
CA ASP A 216 -0.46 19.97 1.75
C ASP A 216 0.53 20.23 0.60
N SER A 217 1.61 19.45 0.52
CA SER A 217 2.63 19.55 -0.54
C SER A 217 2.52 18.39 -1.55
N TYR A 218 3.32 18.48 -2.61
CA TYR A 218 3.46 17.42 -3.60
C TYR A 218 4.40 16.28 -3.13
N ILE A 219 4.99 16.41 -1.94
CA ILE A 219 5.94 15.43 -1.37
C ILE A 219 5.47 15.07 0.03
N ASN A 220 5.01 13.84 0.22
CA ASN A 220 4.55 13.35 1.50
C ASN A 220 4.78 11.83 1.59
N ASN A 221 4.76 11.27 2.79
CA ASN A 221 4.91 9.82 2.97
C ASN A 221 3.57 9.10 3.11
N ILE A 222 3.56 7.82 2.74
CA ILE A 222 2.41 6.93 2.93
C ILE A 222 2.46 6.24 4.30
N CYS A 223 1.31 5.79 4.81
CA CYS A 223 1.25 4.97 6.01
C CYS A 223 1.60 3.50 5.74
N PHE A 224 2.03 2.80 6.78
CA PHE A 224 2.32 1.37 6.75
C PHE A 224 1.10 0.53 7.18
N PRO A 225 0.89 -0.66 6.60
CA PRO A 225 -0.23 -1.52 6.92
C PRO A 225 -0.01 -2.16 8.29
N GLU A 226 -1.04 -2.16 9.13
CA GLU A 226 -0.97 -2.73 10.49
C GLU A 226 -1.44 -4.17 10.57
N MET A 227 -2.11 -4.65 9.52
CA MET A 227 -2.60 -6.00 9.39
C MET A 227 -2.40 -6.46 7.94
N PRO A 228 -2.38 -7.78 7.70
CA PRO A 228 -2.43 -8.32 6.35
C PRO A 228 -3.64 -7.77 5.59
N ILE A 229 -3.47 -7.54 4.28
CA ILE A 229 -4.56 -7.07 3.43
C ILE A 229 -5.61 -8.16 3.25
N ALA A 230 -6.90 -7.80 3.35
CA ALA A 230 -8.01 -8.74 3.21
C ALA A 230 -8.34 -9.01 1.74
N ILE A 231 -8.79 -10.23 1.43
CA ILE A 231 -9.31 -10.59 0.10
C ILE A 231 -10.51 -9.70 -0.24
N GLY A 232 -10.61 -9.29 -1.51
CA GLY A 232 -11.66 -8.40 -2.00
C GLY A 232 -11.44 -6.93 -1.65
N THR A 233 -10.40 -6.57 -0.90
CA THR A 233 -10.09 -5.16 -0.61
C THR A 233 -9.83 -4.42 -1.91
N GLU A 234 -10.46 -3.26 -2.06
CA GLU A 234 -10.19 -2.34 -3.16
C GLU A 234 -8.88 -1.58 -2.89
N CYS A 235 -8.03 -1.58 -3.91
CA CYS A 235 -6.72 -0.96 -3.90
C CYS A 235 -6.56 -0.08 -5.15
N VAL A 236 -5.67 0.89 -5.05
CA VAL A 236 -5.25 1.74 -6.16
C VAL A 236 -3.76 1.51 -6.39
N ALA A 237 -3.38 1.23 -7.63
CA ALA A 237 -2.00 1.33 -8.07
C ALA A 237 -1.81 2.67 -8.79
N ALA A 238 -0.64 3.28 -8.64
CA ALA A 238 -0.31 4.54 -9.31
C ALA A 238 1.14 4.54 -9.77
N GLY A 239 1.36 5.08 -10.98
CA GLY A 239 2.67 5.11 -11.61
C GLY A 239 2.62 5.68 -13.02
N TRP A 240 3.75 5.57 -13.70
CA TRP A 240 3.93 6.00 -15.09
C TRP A 240 4.25 4.80 -15.99
N GLY A 241 3.81 3.60 -15.61
CA GLY A 241 3.94 2.43 -16.46
C GLY A 241 3.18 2.59 -17.78
N VAL A 242 3.60 1.81 -18.78
CA VAL A 242 3.04 1.84 -20.13
C VAL A 242 1.53 1.56 -20.10
N GLU A 243 0.81 2.19 -21.02
CA GLU A 243 -0.64 2.17 -21.00
C GLU A 243 -1.22 0.85 -21.54
N HIS A 244 -0.52 0.19 -22.46
CA HIS A 244 -0.92 -1.10 -23.00
C HIS A 244 0.28 -2.04 -23.07
N GLU A 245 0.00 -3.33 -22.94
CA GLU A 245 1.03 -4.35 -23.11
C GLU A 245 1.72 -4.21 -24.49
N GLY A 246 3.05 -4.09 -24.47
CA GLY A 246 3.86 -3.95 -25.69
C GLY A 246 4.01 -2.51 -26.20
N ASP A 247 3.41 -1.53 -25.52
CA ASP A 247 3.69 -0.11 -25.80
C ASP A 247 5.19 0.19 -25.57
N LYS A 248 5.72 1.03 -26.46
CA LYS A 248 7.15 1.44 -26.41
C LYS A 248 7.37 2.73 -25.63
N ALA A 249 6.30 3.45 -25.30
CA ALA A 249 6.34 4.73 -24.63
C ALA A 249 5.49 4.67 -23.37
N VAL A 250 6.07 5.14 -22.27
CA VAL A 250 5.37 5.38 -21.02
C VAL A 250 4.62 6.73 -21.07
N PRO A 251 3.46 6.86 -20.41
CA PRO A 251 2.77 8.15 -20.29
C PRO A 251 3.65 9.14 -19.55
N SER A 252 3.55 10.42 -19.93
CA SER A 252 4.30 11.47 -19.26
C SER A 252 3.65 11.85 -17.92
N THR A 253 2.32 11.79 -17.83
CA THR A 253 1.53 12.12 -16.63
C THR A 253 1.23 10.89 -15.79
N LEU A 254 1.09 11.10 -14.48
CA LEU A 254 0.81 10.03 -13.51
C LEU A 254 -0.55 9.40 -13.82
N ARG A 255 -0.59 8.06 -13.79
CA ARG A 255 -1.80 7.27 -13.98
C ARG A 255 -2.19 6.56 -12.69
N GLU A 256 -3.46 6.17 -12.61
CA GLU A 256 -3.99 5.34 -11.55
C GLU A 256 -4.93 4.26 -12.06
N VAL A 257 -5.00 3.15 -11.35
CA VAL A 257 -5.91 2.05 -11.64
C VAL A 257 -6.44 1.43 -10.35
N THR A 258 -7.75 1.18 -10.32
CA THR A 258 -8.41 0.49 -9.21
C THR A 258 -8.43 -1.02 -9.45
N LEU A 259 -7.96 -1.78 -8.47
CA LEU A 259 -7.85 -3.23 -8.48
C LEU A 259 -8.45 -3.81 -7.20
N SER A 260 -8.83 -5.08 -7.21
CA SER A 260 -9.27 -5.79 -6.02
C SER A 260 -8.28 -6.90 -5.67
N VAL A 261 -8.01 -7.10 -4.38
CA VAL A 261 -7.23 -8.25 -3.92
C VAL A 261 -7.98 -9.54 -4.22
N ILE A 262 -7.27 -10.49 -4.84
CA ILE A 262 -7.84 -11.77 -5.28
C ILE A 262 -7.34 -12.88 -4.35
N GLU A 263 -8.13 -13.96 -4.23
CA GLU A 263 -7.72 -15.13 -3.47
C GLU A 263 -6.47 -15.78 -4.08
N ARG A 264 -5.54 -16.23 -3.24
CA ARG A 264 -4.26 -16.82 -3.70
C ARG A 264 -4.44 -17.98 -4.67
N ASN A 265 -5.48 -18.78 -4.49
CA ASN A 265 -5.79 -19.93 -5.35
C ASN A 265 -6.25 -19.52 -6.75
N ASP A 266 -6.74 -18.28 -6.90
CA ASP A 266 -7.20 -17.69 -8.15
C ASP A 266 -6.11 -16.81 -8.79
N CYS A 267 -4.96 -16.65 -8.14
CA CYS A 267 -3.78 -16.12 -8.78
C CYS A 267 -3.26 -17.21 -9.73
N SER A 268 -3.33 -17.01 -11.04
CA SER A 268 -2.85 -17.96 -12.07
C SER A 268 -1.35 -18.35 -11.99
N PHE A 269 -0.66 -17.93 -10.93
CA PHE A 269 0.71 -18.25 -10.58
C PHE A 269 0.78 -18.97 -9.24
N ASN A 270 1.77 -19.84 -9.09
CA ASN A 270 2.09 -20.42 -7.78
C ASN A 270 2.86 -19.40 -6.93
N ILE A 271 2.16 -18.68 -6.06
CA ILE A 271 2.73 -17.63 -5.20
C ILE A 271 2.78 -18.06 -3.72
N THR A 272 3.66 -17.42 -2.94
CA THR A 272 3.82 -17.71 -1.50
C THR A 272 2.93 -16.83 -0.61
N SER A 273 3.00 -17.02 0.71
CA SER A 273 2.33 -16.13 1.67
C SER A 273 2.90 -14.71 1.70
N LYS A 274 4.09 -14.49 1.15
CA LYS A 274 4.77 -13.17 1.06
C LYS A 274 4.37 -12.38 -0.18
N GLN A 275 3.48 -12.94 -0.98
CA GLN A 275 2.97 -12.39 -2.23
C GLN A 275 1.44 -12.51 -2.21
N PHE A 276 0.80 -11.62 -2.94
CA PHE A 276 -0.63 -11.67 -3.24
C PHE A 276 -0.87 -11.15 -4.66
N CYS A 277 -2.04 -11.44 -5.23
CA CYS A 277 -2.43 -10.87 -6.50
C CYS A 277 -3.59 -9.90 -6.35
N ALA A 278 -3.61 -8.90 -7.24
CA ALA A 278 -4.71 -7.98 -7.38
C ALA A 278 -5.02 -7.78 -8.85
N GLY A 279 -6.30 -7.64 -9.17
CA GLY A 279 -6.77 -7.51 -10.54
C GLY A 279 -8.16 -6.91 -10.62
N SER A 280 -8.60 -6.61 -11.84
CA SER A 280 -9.95 -6.08 -12.11
C SER A 280 -10.96 -7.18 -12.34
N GLN A 281 -12.10 -7.12 -11.63
CA GLN A 281 -13.27 -7.97 -11.92
C GLN A 281 -13.96 -7.61 -13.24
N GLN A 282 -13.82 -6.39 -13.74
CA GLN A 282 -14.45 -5.90 -14.98
C GLN A 282 -13.62 -6.19 -16.24
N CYS A 283 -12.74 -7.18 -16.14
CA CYS A 283 -11.64 -7.43 -17.05
C CYS A 283 -10.64 -6.28 -17.15
N CYS A 284 -9.45 -6.66 -17.61
CA CYS A 284 -8.62 -5.83 -18.45
C CYS A 284 -8.11 -4.57 -17.77
N ARG A 285 -7.95 -4.59 -16.43
CA ARG A 285 -7.18 -3.55 -15.73
C ARG A 285 -6.08 -4.13 -14.87
N ASP A 286 -4.92 -3.51 -14.96
CA ASP A 286 -3.69 -4.00 -14.33
C ASP A 286 -2.61 -2.92 -14.29
N THR A 287 -1.60 -3.14 -13.46
CA THR A 287 -0.30 -2.45 -13.56
C THR A 287 0.49 -2.97 -14.75
N CYS A 288 1.42 -2.16 -15.29
CA CYS A 288 2.20 -2.57 -16.46
C CYS A 288 3.68 -2.18 -16.38
N GLN A 289 4.43 -2.41 -17.48
CA GLN A 289 5.86 -2.13 -17.51
C GLN A 289 6.15 -0.68 -17.15
N GLY A 290 7.04 -0.43 -16.18
CA GLY A 290 7.32 0.90 -15.63
C GLY A 290 6.60 1.22 -14.32
N ASP A 291 5.58 0.44 -13.92
CA ASP A 291 5.00 0.50 -12.58
C ASP A 291 5.73 -0.41 -11.58
N SER A 292 6.66 -1.24 -12.05
CA SER A 292 7.49 -2.14 -11.23
C SER A 292 8.09 -1.42 -10.04
N GLY A 293 7.94 -1.96 -8.83
CA GLY A 293 8.40 -1.31 -7.58
C GLY A 293 7.51 -0.17 -7.08
N GLY A 294 6.50 0.24 -7.85
CA GLY A 294 5.50 1.23 -7.46
C GLY A 294 4.50 0.72 -6.40
N PRO A 295 3.70 1.64 -5.83
CA PRO A 295 2.76 1.31 -4.76
C PRO A 295 1.49 0.62 -5.25
N LEU A 296 1.04 -0.39 -4.51
CA LEU A 296 -0.36 -0.74 -4.39
C LEU A 296 -0.86 -0.29 -3.02
N MET A 297 -1.87 0.57 -3.00
CA MET A 297 -2.32 1.26 -1.80
C MET A 297 -3.82 1.11 -1.56
N THR A 298 -4.25 1.16 -0.31
CA THR A 298 -5.67 1.18 0.05
C THR A 298 -5.95 2.38 0.95
N LYS A 299 -7.19 2.88 0.88
CA LYS A 299 -7.64 4.01 1.68
C LYS A 299 -8.46 3.52 2.86
N GLN A 300 -8.08 3.94 4.07
CA GLN A 300 -8.81 3.64 5.30
C GLN A 300 -9.08 4.95 6.05
N GLY A 301 -10.35 5.36 6.10
CA GLY A 301 -10.73 6.70 6.57
C GLY A 301 -10.06 7.78 5.71
N ASP A 302 -9.36 8.71 6.36
CA ASP A 302 -8.68 9.84 5.70
C ASP A 302 -7.19 9.57 5.43
N ARG A 303 -6.77 8.30 5.43
CA ARG A 303 -5.37 7.92 5.22
C ARG A 303 -5.18 6.83 4.18
N TRP A 304 -4.05 6.92 3.48
CA TRP A 304 -3.57 5.92 2.55
C TRP A 304 -2.50 5.02 3.16
N TYR A 305 -2.61 3.74 2.87
CA TYR A 305 -1.75 2.68 3.39
C TYR A 305 -1.12 1.90 2.25
N LEU A 306 0.18 1.67 2.33
CA LEU A 306 0.93 0.89 1.35
C LEU A 306 0.78 -0.61 1.62
N VAL A 307 0.00 -1.31 0.82
CA VAL A 307 -0.29 -2.74 1.07
C VAL A 307 0.57 -3.67 0.22
N GLY A 308 1.04 -3.21 -0.93
CA GLY A 308 1.85 -4.00 -1.83
C GLY A 308 2.90 -3.18 -2.59
N VAL A 309 3.94 -3.87 -3.06
CA VAL A 309 4.91 -3.38 -4.03
C VAL A 309 4.71 -4.15 -5.33
N THR A 310 4.51 -3.44 -6.45
CA THR A 310 4.34 -4.05 -7.78
C THR A 310 5.57 -4.89 -8.14
N SER A 311 5.39 -6.18 -8.42
CA SER A 311 6.51 -7.11 -8.64
C SER A 311 6.54 -7.67 -10.07
N PHE A 312 5.60 -8.53 -10.44
CA PHE A 312 5.57 -9.15 -11.77
C PHE A 312 4.15 -9.53 -12.20
N GLY A 313 3.99 -9.89 -13.47
CA GLY A 313 2.73 -10.33 -14.06
C GLY A 313 2.96 -11.01 -15.41
N TYR A 314 1.91 -11.59 -15.99
CA TYR A 314 1.96 -12.17 -17.34
C TYR A 314 1.21 -11.27 -18.31
N GLY A 315 1.95 -10.41 -19.00
CA GLY A 315 1.37 -9.30 -19.75
C GLY A 315 0.76 -8.26 -18.80
N CYS A 316 -0.09 -7.39 -19.35
CA CYS A 316 -0.81 -6.39 -18.57
C CYS A 316 -2.29 -6.43 -18.97
N GLY A 317 -3.18 -6.52 -17.98
CA GLY A 317 -4.63 -6.48 -18.23
C GLY A 317 -5.12 -7.67 -19.05
N ARG A 318 -4.41 -8.80 -18.99
CA ARG A 318 -4.88 -10.04 -19.59
C ARG A 318 -5.98 -10.64 -18.70
N PRO A 319 -7.09 -11.12 -19.26
CA PRO A 319 -8.08 -11.88 -18.50
C PRO A 319 -7.39 -13.03 -17.74
N ASP A 320 -7.80 -13.25 -16.51
CA ASP A 320 -7.32 -14.34 -15.63
C ASP A 320 -5.84 -14.27 -15.21
N TRP A 321 -5.09 -13.24 -15.61
CA TRP A 321 -3.69 -13.05 -15.21
C TRP A 321 -3.52 -11.77 -14.40
N PRO A 322 -3.86 -11.80 -13.09
CA PRO A 322 -3.70 -10.63 -12.24
C PRO A 322 -2.22 -10.32 -11.97
N GLY A 323 -1.92 -9.05 -11.72
CA GLY A 323 -0.61 -8.61 -11.25
C GLY A 323 -0.27 -9.18 -9.88
N ILE A 324 1.00 -9.52 -9.67
CA ILE A 324 1.55 -10.03 -8.42
C ILE A 324 2.29 -8.92 -7.69
N TYR A 325 2.04 -8.84 -6.39
CA TYR A 325 2.57 -7.82 -5.49
C TYR A 325 3.29 -8.48 -4.33
N THR A 326 4.42 -7.89 -3.92
CA THR A 326 5.07 -8.24 -2.65
C THR A 326 4.26 -7.69 -1.49
N ASP A 327 3.90 -8.53 -0.52
CA ASP A 327 3.11 -8.15 0.66
C ASP A 327 3.94 -7.32 1.64
N VAL A 328 3.61 -6.03 1.79
CA VAL A 328 4.37 -5.10 2.63
C VAL A 328 4.29 -5.44 4.11
N TYR A 329 3.13 -5.92 4.58
CA TYR A 329 2.97 -6.36 5.97
C TYR A 329 3.87 -7.56 6.28
N CYS A 330 3.96 -8.52 5.36
CA CYS A 330 4.87 -9.67 5.48
C CYS A 330 6.36 -9.28 5.43
N GLN A 331 6.70 -8.11 4.90
CA GLN A 331 8.08 -7.61 4.80
C GLN A 331 8.46 -6.61 5.91
N ARG A 332 7.59 -6.40 6.91
CA ARG A 332 7.79 -5.40 7.98
C ARG A 332 9.10 -5.56 8.75
N ASP A 333 9.54 -6.79 9.02
CA ASP A 333 10.77 -7.06 9.75
C ASP A 333 12.00 -6.60 8.96
N PHE A 334 12.02 -6.88 7.65
CA PHE A 334 13.06 -6.41 6.75
C PHE A 334 13.09 -4.87 6.71
N ILE A 335 11.93 -4.25 6.49
CA ILE A 335 11.81 -2.79 6.39
C ILE A 335 12.30 -2.13 7.68
N SER A 336 11.81 -2.61 8.83
CA SER A 336 12.17 -2.08 10.15
C SER A 336 13.65 -2.28 10.46
N SER A 337 14.19 -3.47 10.18
CA SER A 337 15.60 -3.81 10.41
C SER A 337 16.54 -2.90 9.63
N VAL A 338 16.25 -2.66 8.34
CA VAL A 338 17.09 -1.81 7.50
C VAL A 338 17.02 -0.35 7.95
N ILE A 339 15.81 0.19 8.14
CA ILE A 339 15.62 1.58 8.56
C ILE A 339 16.28 1.85 9.91
N ASN A 340 16.16 0.94 10.89
CA ASN A 340 16.77 1.12 12.21
C ASN A 340 18.29 0.98 12.21
N ARG A 341 18.84 0.28 11.21
CA ARG A 341 20.28 0.02 11.12
C ARG A 341 21.07 1.19 10.50
N TYR A 342 20.44 2.00 9.65
CA TYR A 342 21.11 2.99 8.78
C TYR A 342 20.59 4.41 8.92
#